data_AF-A0A453AB39-F1
#
_entry.id   AF-A0A453AB39-F1
#
_cell.length_a   1.000
_cell.length_b   1.000
_cell.length_c   1.000
_cell.angle_alpha   90.00
_cell.angle_beta   90.00
_cell.angle_gamma   90.00
#
_symmetry.space_group_name_H-M   'P 1'
#
loop_
_entity.id
_entity.type
_entity.pdbx_description
1 polymer ?
#
loop_
_entity_poly.entity_id
_entity_poly.type
_entity_poly.pdbx_seq_one_letter_code
_entity_poly.pdbx_strand_id
1 'polypeptide(L)'
;ILDLGKLLNEDGGWGKQVLGPSTMFGTCMNYVSLMLLGEKLNGDLDALAKGRSWIISHGSATAIPQWGKIWLSIIGVYDWSGNNPIIPELWLVPDFLPIHPGRFWCYTRLVYMSMAYLYGIKFVGPLTPTILALREDLHSVPYTNIDWDKARDSCAKEDLHYPRSQAQNLIFGCLNKFVEPILNCWPANKLRERALSNLMKHIHYEDETTKYVGICPITKALNMICCWVENPNSDAFKQHLPRFYDYLWLAEDGMKAQVHLIRH
;
A
#
# COMPACT_ATOMS: atom_id res chain seq x y z
N ILE A 1 5.59 20.92 -9.16
CA ILE A 1 5.07 20.15 -10.34
C ILE A 1 3.90 19.28 -9.93
N LEU A 2 3.96 18.53 -8.82
CA LEU A 2 2.75 18.11 -8.08
C LEU A 2 2.38 19.23 -7.10
N ASP A 3 1.17 19.76 -7.16
CA ASP A 3 0.70 20.83 -6.26
C ASP A 3 -0.41 20.29 -5.34
N LEU A 4 -0.03 19.29 -4.53
CA LEU A 4 -0.98 18.63 -3.61
C LEU A 4 -1.49 19.61 -2.54
N GLY A 5 -0.75 20.69 -2.24
CA GLY A 5 -1.18 21.73 -1.32
C GLY A 5 -2.48 22.42 -1.75
N LYS A 6 -2.72 22.56 -3.05
CA LYS A 6 -3.99 23.11 -3.58
C LYS A 6 -5.19 22.17 -3.44
N LEU A 7 -4.94 20.88 -3.22
CA LEU A 7 -5.98 19.87 -3.01
C LEU A 7 -6.32 19.68 -1.52
N LEU A 8 -5.71 20.47 -0.64
CA LEU A 8 -5.98 20.45 0.78
C LEU A 8 -7.40 20.98 1.04
N ASN A 9 -8.19 20.21 1.78
CA ASN A 9 -9.50 20.62 2.22
C ASN A 9 -9.41 21.68 3.32
N GLU A 10 -10.51 22.42 3.54
CA GLU A 10 -10.58 23.48 4.57
C GLU A 10 -10.28 22.97 5.99
N ASP A 11 -10.58 21.70 6.25
CA ASP A 11 -10.29 21.03 7.53
C ASP A 11 -8.80 20.67 7.71
N GLY A 12 -7.98 20.86 6.68
CA GLY A 12 -6.55 20.56 6.69
C GLY A 12 -6.18 19.14 6.32
N GLY A 13 -7.13 18.33 5.83
CA GLY A 13 -6.87 16.98 5.31
C GLY A 13 -6.93 16.87 3.79
N TRP A 14 -6.76 15.65 3.29
CA TRP A 14 -6.98 15.29 1.87
C TRP A 14 -7.94 14.12 1.74
N GLY A 15 -8.79 14.17 0.71
CA GLY A 15 -9.66 13.06 0.35
C GLY A 15 -8.99 11.97 -0.49
N LYS A 16 -9.71 10.86 -0.69
CA LYS A 16 -9.34 9.81 -1.67
C LYS A 16 -9.46 10.27 -3.11
N GLN A 17 -10.30 11.28 -3.33
CA GLN A 17 -10.60 11.91 -4.61
C GLN A 17 -10.51 13.42 -4.41
N VAL A 18 -10.25 14.15 -5.50
CA VAL A 18 -10.03 15.62 -5.48
C VAL A 18 -11.17 16.38 -4.80
N LEU A 19 -12.42 15.98 -5.04
CA LEU A 19 -13.61 16.64 -4.46
C LEU A 19 -14.20 15.84 -3.27
N GLY A 20 -13.44 14.89 -2.73
CA GLY A 20 -13.88 14.04 -1.63
C GLY A 20 -13.59 14.67 -0.26
N PRO A 21 -14.34 14.29 0.78
CA PRO A 21 -14.02 14.69 2.15
C PRO A 21 -12.65 14.11 2.56
N SER A 22 -12.02 14.75 3.53
CA SER A 22 -10.74 14.29 4.08
C SER A 22 -10.86 12.89 4.68
N THR A 23 -9.88 12.04 4.39
CA THR A 23 -9.80 10.69 4.96
C THR A 23 -8.39 10.41 5.47
N MET A 24 -8.24 9.41 6.36
CA MET A 24 -6.92 9.01 6.85
C MET A 24 -6.07 8.47 5.69
N PHE A 25 -6.67 7.69 4.79
CA PHE A 25 -5.98 7.25 3.58
C PHE A 25 -5.49 8.42 2.73
N GLY A 26 -6.38 9.34 2.35
CA GLY A 26 -6.02 10.48 1.50
C GLY A 26 -4.98 11.37 2.16
N THR A 27 -5.18 11.73 3.42
CA THR A 27 -4.31 12.64 4.16
C THR A 27 -2.91 12.05 4.37
N CYS A 28 -2.79 10.80 4.83
CA CYS A 28 -1.48 10.17 5.00
C CYS A 28 -0.74 10.01 3.67
N MET A 29 -1.41 9.58 2.60
CA MET A 29 -0.74 9.36 1.30
C MET A 29 -0.23 10.67 0.69
N ASN A 30 -1.01 11.76 0.78
CA ASN A 30 -0.57 13.07 0.28
C ASN A 30 0.52 13.68 1.16
N TYR A 31 0.39 13.61 2.49
CA TYR A 31 1.42 14.08 3.43
C TYR A 31 2.77 13.39 3.18
N VAL A 32 2.76 12.06 3.10
CA VAL A 32 3.96 11.26 2.81
C VAL A 32 4.55 11.62 1.46
N SER A 33 3.71 11.79 0.44
CA SER A 33 4.15 12.17 -0.91
C SER A 33 4.84 13.54 -0.91
N LEU A 34 4.28 14.54 -0.23
CA LEU A 34 4.90 15.87 -0.08
C LEU A 34 6.27 15.79 0.62
N MET A 35 6.36 15.03 1.72
CA MET A 35 7.61 14.82 2.45
C MET A 35 8.68 14.11 1.60
N LEU A 36 8.29 13.10 0.81
CA LEU A 36 9.21 12.40 -0.10
C LEU A 36 9.66 13.27 -1.28
N LEU A 37 8.84 14.23 -1.70
CA LEU A 37 9.20 15.24 -2.72
C LEU A 37 10.09 16.36 -2.17
N GLY A 38 10.34 16.38 -0.86
CA GLY A 38 11.23 17.35 -0.21
C GLY A 38 10.56 18.66 0.23
N GLU A 39 9.22 18.72 0.26
CA GLU A 39 8.53 19.83 0.92
C GLU A 39 8.87 19.86 2.41
N LYS A 40 9.02 21.07 2.95
CA LYS A 40 9.45 21.28 4.34
C LYS A 40 8.35 21.97 5.14
N LEU A 41 8.25 21.57 6.41
CA LEU A 41 7.41 22.22 7.42
C LEU A 41 7.82 23.69 7.58
N ASN A 42 7.05 24.62 7.03
CA ASN A 42 7.31 26.06 7.05
C ASN A 42 6.15 26.84 7.72
N GLY A 43 5.93 26.63 9.02
CA GLY A 43 5.08 27.48 9.87
C GLY A 43 3.55 27.40 9.62
N ASP A 44 2.81 28.33 10.22
CA ASP A 44 1.36 28.24 10.50
C ASP A 44 0.41 28.26 9.28
N LEU A 45 0.93 28.47 8.07
CA LEU A 45 0.15 28.46 6.81
C LEU A 45 0.41 27.22 5.94
N ASP A 46 1.20 26.27 6.44
CA ASP A 46 1.70 25.15 5.66
C ASP A 46 0.72 23.96 5.59
N ALA A 47 0.55 23.43 4.37
CA ALA A 47 -0.26 22.25 4.11
C ALA A 47 0.23 21.02 4.89
N LEU A 48 1.55 20.90 5.10
CA LEU A 48 2.12 19.82 5.92
C LEU A 48 1.70 19.97 7.40
N ALA A 49 1.81 21.16 7.98
CA ALA A 49 1.42 21.38 9.38
C ALA A 49 -0.06 21.06 9.63
N LYS A 50 -0.94 21.47 8.70
CA LYS A 50 -2.37 21.15 8.71
C LYS A 50 -2.62 19.65 8.55
N GLY A 51 -2.00 19.02 7.56
CA GLY A 51 -2.09 17.58 7.31
C GLY A 51 -1.66 16.74 8.50
N ARG A 52 -0.51 17.07 9.11
CA ARG A 52 -0.02 16.41 10.31
C ARG A 52 -1.00 16.54 11.47
N SER A 53 -1.49 17.75 11.71
CA SER A 53 -2.48 18.01 12.77
C SER A 53 -3.78 17.24 12.55
N TRP A 54 -4.24 17.17 11.29
CA TRP A 54 -5.40 16.37 10.90
C TRP A 54 -5.17 14.87 11.17
N ILE A 55 -4.03 14.31 10.74
CA ILE A 55 -3.69 12.89 10.95
C ILE A 55 -3.70 12.54 12.44
N ILE A 56 -3.02 13.34 13.26
CA ILE A 56 -2.92 13.07 14.70
C ILE A 56 -4.29 13.17 15.39
N SER A 57 -5.09 14.19 15.07
CA SER A 57 -6.42 14.38 15.66
C SER A 57 -7.44 13.30 15.28
N HIS A 58 -7.24 12.59 14.16
CA HIS A 58 -8.16 11.56 13.65
C HIS A 58 -7.68 10.12 13.94
N GLY A 59 -6.81 9.95 14.94
CA GLY A 59 -6.38 8.65 15.42
C GLY A 59 -5.06 8.15 14.82
N SER A 60 -4.29 9.03 14.19
CA SER A 60 -2.97 8.76 13.57
C SER A 60 -3.00 7.78 12.41
N ALA A 61 -1.85 7.56 11.77
CA ALA A 61 -1.71 6.57 10.71
C ALA A 61 -1.99 5.13 11.17
N THR A 62 -2.06 4.84 12.49
CA THR A 62 -2.53 3.54 12.99
C THR A 62 -3.97 3.21 12.60
N ALA A 63 -4.79 4.23 12.30
CA ALA A 63 -6.16 4.10 11.82
C ALA A 63 -6.29 4.08 10.28
N ILE A 64 -5.18 4.11 9.53
CA ILE A 64 -5.25 4.10 8.07
C ILE A 64 -5.85 2.78 7.54
N PRO A 65 -6.62 2.75 6.45
CA PRO A 65 -7.12 1.51 5.85
C PRO A 65 -6.02 0.57 5.37
N GLN A 66 -6.34 -0.72 5.20
CA GLN A 66 -5.35 -1.78 4.88
C GLN A 66 -4.44 -1.45 3.69
N TRP A 67 -4.96 -0.88 2.60
CA TRP A 67 -4.10 -0.50 1.47
C TRP A 67 -3.09 0.58 1.84
N GLY A 68 -3.47 1.53 2.71
CA GLY A 68 -2.55 2.51 3.25
C GLY A 68 -1.51 1.87 4.16
N LYS A 69 -1.92 0.94 5.05
CA LYS A 69 -1.00 0.18 5.91
C LYS A 69 0.08 -0.53 5.08
N ILE A 70 -0.32 -1.16 3.97
CA ILE A 70 0.59 -1.86 3.06
C ILE A 70 1.61 -0.89 2.44
N TRP A 71 1.15 0.24 1.87
CA TRP A 71 2.05 1.24 1.29
C TRP A 71 3.01 1.83 2.32
N LEU A 72 2.51 2.15 3.51
CA LEU A 72 3.32 2.66 4.61
C LEU A 72 4.32 1.60 5.13
N SER A 73 3.98 0.31 5.08
CA SER A 73 4.89 -0.77 5.43
C SER A 73 6.00 -0.96 4.40
N ILE A 74 5.67 -0.88 3.11
CA ILE A 74 6.65 -0.96 2.02
C ILE A 74 7.73 0.12 2.16
N ILE A 75 7.35 1.36 2.50
CA ILE A 75 8.31 2.47 2.68
C ILE A 75 8.96 2.51 4.07
N GLY A 76 8.48 1.69 5.01
CA GLY A 76 9.07 1.54 6.34
C GLY A 76 8.56 2.50 7.42
N VAL A 77 7.36 3.09 7.28
CA VAL A 77 6.74 3.95 8.31
C VAL A 77 5.59 3.28 9.06
N TYR A 78 5.35 1.99 8.81
CA TYR A 78 4.31 1.18 9.46
C TYR A 78 4.76 -0.28 9.54
N ASP A 79 4.62 -0.95 10.69
CA ASP A 79 5.10 -2.33 10.82
C ASP A 79 4.17 -3.35 10.13
N TRP A 80 4.74 -4.35 9.45
CA TRP A 80 3.97 -5.40 8.79
C TRP A 80 3.07 -6.18 9.74
N SER A 81 3.42 -6.29 11.03
CA SER A 81 2.56 -6.90 12.06
C SER A 81 1.24 -6.15 12.23
N GLY A 82 1.20 -4.85 11.94
CA GLY A 82 -0.03 -4.06 11.99
C GLY A 82 -0.92 -4.21 10.76
N ASN A 83 -0.63 -5.14 9.85
CA ASN A 83 -1.47 -5.48 8.71
C ASN A 83 -2.26 -6.76 8.95
N ASN A 84 -3.47 -6.85 8.37
CA ASN A 84 -4.14 -8.15 8.25
C ASN A 84 -3.30 -9.04 7.32
N PRO A 85 -3.15 -10.34 7.63
CA PRO A 85 -2.36 -11.23 6.80
C PRO A 85 -2.83 -11.24 5.34
N ILE A 86 -1.87 -11.04 4.43
CA ILE A 86 -2.04 -11.29 3.01
C ILE A 86 -1.36 -12.63 2.76
N ILE A 87 -2.06 -13.61 2.19
CA ILE A 87 -1.61 -15.01 2.19
C ILE A 87 -1.04 -15.35 0.81
N PRO A 88 0.29 -15.38 0.60
CA PRO A 88 0.89 -15.81 -0.66
C PRO A 88 0.38 -17.18 -1.13
N GLU A 89 0.21 -18.10 -0.18
CA GLU A 89 -0.15 -19.50 -0.40
C GLU A 89 -1.55 -19.65 -0.99
N LEU A 90 -2.39 -18.61 -0.94
CA LEU A 90 -3.69 -18.58 -1.61
C LEU A 90 -3.56 -18.75 -3.13
N TRP A 91 -2.42 -18.37 -3.73
CA TRP A 91 -2.12 -18.57 -5.16
C TRP A 91 -1.64 -20.00 -5.50
N LEU A 92 -1.54 -20.88 -4.50
CA LEU A 92 -1.22 -22.29 -4.71
C LEU A 92 -2.41 -23.23 -4.49
N VAL A 93 -3.55 -22.72 -3.99
CA VAL A 93 -4.70 -23.58 -3.71
C VAL A 93 -5.32 -24.06 -5.04
N PRO A 94 -6.00 -25.22 -5.07
CA PRO A 94 -6.59 -25.74 -6.30
C PRO A 94 -7.57 -24.78 -6.98
N ASP A 95 -7.46 -24.68 -8.31
CA ASP A 95 -8.26 -23.81 -9.18
C ASP A 95 -9.76 -24.06 -9.13
N PHE A 96 -10.28 -25.12 -8.50
CA PHE A 96 -11.72 -25.34 -8.36
C PHE A 96 -12.30 -24.70 -7.09
N LEU A 97 -11.47 -24.28 -6.13
CA LEU A 97 -11.94 -23.71 -4.87
C LEU A 97 -12.48 -22.27 -5.04
N PRO A 98 -13.59 -21.91 -4.39
CA PRO A 98 -14.20 -20.59 -4.56
C PRO A 98 -13.31 -19.44 -4.09
N ILE A 99 -12.38 -19.72 -3.17
CA ILE A 99 -11.41 -18.75 -2.63
C ILE A 99 -10.16 -18.57 -3.51
N HIS A 100 -10.01 -19.35 -4.59
CA HIS A 100 -8.83 -19.25 -5.44
C HIS A 100 -8.78 -17.86 -6.11
N PRO A 101 -7.63 -17.15 -6.10
CA PRO A 101 -7.52 -15.79 -6.65
C PRO A 101 -7.85 -15.70 -8.13
N GLY A 102 -7.77 -16.81 -8.87
CA GLY A 102 -8.22 -16.89 -10.27
C GLY A 102 -9.69 -16.52 -10.48
N ARG A 103 -10.55 -16.60 -9.44
CA ARG A 103 -11.96 -16.18 -9.46
C ARG A 103 -12.20 -14.75 -9.02
N PHE A 104 -11.18 -14.07 -8.49
CA PHE A 104 -11.34 -12.68 -8.07
C PHE A 104 -11.46 -11.78 -9.28
N TRP A 105 -12.11 -10.63 -9.08
CA TRP A 105 -12.10 -9.57 -10.08
C TRP A 105 -10.64 -9.22 -10.46
N CYS A 106 -10.37 -9.04 -11.76
CA CYS A 106 -9.01 -8.97 -12.29
C CYS A 106 -8.15 -7.90 -11.59
N TYR A 107 -8.71 -6.72 -11.33
CA TYR A 107 -8.05 -5.65 -10.58
C TYR A 107 -7.65 -6.10 -9.18
N THR A 108 -8.59 -6.69 -8.43
CA THR A 108 -8.32 -7.22 -7.09
C THR A 108 -7.23 -8.28 -7.13
N ARG A 109 -7.32 -9.23 -8.07
CA ARG A 109 -6.34 -10.31 -8.23
C ARG A 109 -4.93 -9.76 -8.45
N LEU A 110 -4.78 -8.82 -9.39
CA LEU A 110 -3.47 -8.31 -9.79
C LEU A 110 -2.84 -7.40 -8.72
N VAL A 111 -3.63 -6.54 -8.07
CA VAL A 111 -3.13 -5.72 -6.95
C VAL A 111 -2.70 -6.60 -5.77
N TYR A 112 -3.54 -7.54 -5.36
CA TYR A 112 -3.22 -8.40 -4.21
C TYR A 112 -2.11 -9.41 -4.50
N MET A 113 -1.86 -9.77 -5.76
CA MET A 113 -0.73 -10.61 -6.14
C MET A 113 0.60 -9.99 -5.73
N SER A 114 0.82 -8.72 -6.09
CA SER A 114 2.06 -7.99 -5.78
C SER A 114 2.13 -7.61 -4.31
N MET A 115 1.00 -7.23 -3.69
CA MET A 115 0.94 -7.01 -2.24
C MET A 115 1.24 -8.29 -1.45
N ALA A 116 0.77 -9.46 -1.89
CA ALA A 116 1.04 -10.75 -1.25
C ALA A 116 2.53 -11.10 -1.34
N TYR A 117 3.17 -10.87 -2.48
CA TYR A 117 4.61 -11.06 -2.64
C TYR A 117 5.40 -10.21 -1.63
N LEU A 118 5.16 -8.90 -1.61
CA LEU A 118 5.84 -7.95 -0.73
C LEU A 118 5.58 -8.23 0.76
N TYR A 119 4.34 -8.60 1.12
CA TYR A 119 3.99 -9.01 2.48
C TYR A 119 4.68 -10.32 2.88
N GLY A 120 4.74 -11.31 1.99
CA GLY A 120 5.31 -12.61 2.29
C GLY A 120 6.81 -12.57 2.54
N ILE A 121 7.53 -11.64 1.90
CA ILE A 121 8.95 -11.34 2.18
C ILE A 121 9.15 -10.24 3.23
N LYS A 122 8.06 -9.63 3.73
CA LYS A 122 8.07 -8.50 4.67
C LYS A 122 8.97 -7.35 4.20
N PHE A 123 8.91 -7.02 2.91
CA PHE A 123 9.81 -6.03 2.32
C PHE A 123 9.64 -4.66 2.97
N VAL A 124 10.76 -4.02 3.30
CA VAL A 124 10.81 -2.64 3.81
C VAL A 124 11.93 -1.91 3.06
N GLY A 125 11.60 -0.73 2.53
CA GLY A 125 12.55 0.13 1.84
C GLY A 125 13.61 0.75 2.77
N PRO A 126 14.62 1.44 2.20
CA PRO A 126 15.68 2.05 2.99
C PRO A 126 15.16 3.08 4.01
N LEU A 127 15.63 2.99 5.26
CA LEU A 127 15.29 3.94 6.32
C LEU A 127 16.12 5.22 6.19
N THR A 128 15.65 6.16 5.39
CA THR A 128 16.26 7.48 5.23
C THR A 128 15.85 8.43 6.38
N PRO A 129 16.55 9.57 6.57
CA PRO A 129 16.12 10.59 7.54
C PRO A 129 14.67 11.03 7.34
N THR A 130 14.19 11.13 6.10
CA THR A 130 12.79 11.46 5.78
C THR A 130 11.83 10.37 6.27
N ILE A 131 12.16 9.09 6.09
CA ILE A 131 11.35 7.97 6.59
C ILE A 131 11.30 7.96 8.12
N LEU A 132 12.41 8.27 8.79
CA LEU A 132 12.43 8.39 10.24
C LEU A 132 11.60 9.57 10.74
N ALA A 133 11.67 10.73 10.07
CA ALA A 133 10.81 11.87 10.39
C ALA A 133 9.32 11.54 10.20
N LEU A 134 8.97 10.82 9.14
CA LEU A 134 7.59 10.36 8.90
C LEU A 134 7.07 9.44 10.01
N ARG A 135 7.92 8.63 10.64
CA ARG A 135 7.51 7.81 11.80
C ARG A 135 7.11 8.67 13.00
N GLU A 136 7.76 9.81 13.20
CA GLU A 136 7.42 10.74 14.29
C GLU A 136 6.22 11.64 13.94
N ASP A 137 6.01 11.93 12.66
CA ASP A 137 4.92 12.80 12.21
C ASP A 137 3.58 12.10 12.13
N LEU A 138 3.57 10.84 11.69
CA LEU A 138 2.34 10.12 11.36
C LEU A 138 1.68 9.45 12.56
N HIS A 139 2.40 9.30 13.68
CA HIS A 139 1.97 8.51 14.84
C HIS A 139 1.86 9.38 16.10
N SER A 140 0.82 9.16 16.90
CA SER A 140 0.58 9.94 18.13
C SER A 140 1.44 9.51 19.32
N VAL A 141 2.12 8.37 19.19
CA VAL A 141 3.04 7.78 20.18
C VAL A 141 4.34 7.41 19.49
N PRO A 142 5.47 7.30 20.23
CA PRO A 142 6.75 6.89 19.64
C PRO A 142 6.59 5.57 18.87
N TYR A 143 7.24 5.46 17.71
CA TYR A 143 7.08 4.32 16.79
C TYR A 143 7.30 2.95 17.46
N THR A 144 8.24 2.86 18.40
CA THR A 144 8.56 1.65 19.15
C THR A 144 7.47 1.21 20.13
N ASN A 145 6.56 2.13 20.50
CA ASN A 145 5.53 1.91 21.51
C ASN A 145 4.15 1.70 20.88
N ILE A 146 4.06 1.65 19.55
CA ILE A 146 2.81 1.40 18.84
C ILE A 146 2.38 -0.05 19.07
N ASP A 147 1.14 -0.21 19.54
CA ASP A 147 0.46 -1.50 19.57
C ASP A 147 -0.02 -1.87 18.16
N TRP A 148 0.83 -2.58 17.43
CA TRP A 148 0.54 -3.01 16.06
C TRP A 148 -0.60 -4.03 15.98
N ASP A 149 -0.82 -4.84 17.02
CA ASP A 149 -1.96 -5.76 17.07
C ASP A 149 -3.28 -4.99 17.08
N LYS A 150 -3.37 -3.94 17.90
CA LYS A 150 -4.53 -3.03 17.90
C LYS A 150 -4.63 -2.23 16.61
N ALA A 151 -3.50 -1.77 16.07
CA ALA A 151 -3.48 -1.02 14.82
C ALA A 151 -4.01 -1.87 13.65
N ARG A 152 -3.76 -3.19 13.63
CA ARG A 152 -4.27 -4.14 12.62
C ARG A 152 -5.76 -4.05 12.38
N ASP A 153 -6.52 -3.97 13.46
CA ASP A 153 -7.98 -3.95 13.41
C ASP A 153 -8.60 -2.55 13.36
N SER A 154 -7.78 -1.52 13.53
CA SER A 154 -8.17 -0.11 13.47
C SER A 154 -8.41 0.36 12.03
N CYS A 155 -9.43 1.20 11.86
CA CYS A 155 -9.73 1.94 10.63
C CYS A 155 -10.47 3.23 11.01
N ALA A 156 -10.07 4.38 10.46
CA ALA A 156 -10.72 5.66 10.69
C ALA A 156 -12.17 5.63 10.19
N LYS A 157 -13.08 6.31 10.90
CA LYS A 157 -14.52 6.31 10.57
C LYS A 157 -14.77 6.91 9.19
N GLU A 158 -13.98 7.91 8.80
CA GLU A 158 -14.02 8.60 7.51
C GLU A 158 -13.71 7.66 6.35
N ASP A 159 -12.91 6.62 6.60
CA ASP A 159 -12.53 5.64 5.59
C ASP A 159 -13.43 4.38 5.60
N LEU A 160 -14.18 4.15 6.68
CA LEU A 160 -14.93 2.91 6.90
C LEU A 160 -16.29 2.93 6.19
N HIS A 161 -16.27 2.63 4.89
CA HIS A 161 -17.51 2.55 4.09
C HIS A 161 -18.25 1.21 4.29
N TYR A 162 -17.50 0.12 4.37
CA TYR A 162 -18.04 -1.22 4.59
C TYR A 162 -17.47 -1.80 5.88
N PRO A 163 -18.23 -1.78 6.99
CA PRO A 163 -17.77 -2.35 8.24
C PRO A 163 -17.60 -3.85 8.12
N ARG A 164 -16.56 -4.39 8.77
CA ARG A 164 -16.29 -5.84 8.76
C ARG A 164 -17.39 -6.60 9.48
N SER A 165 -17.89 -7.66 8.86
CA SER A 165 -18.83 -8.57 9.50
C SER A 165 -18.16 -9.39 10.61
N GLN A 166 -18.94 -9.95 11.53
CA GLN A 166 -18.41 -10.84 12.57
C GLN A 166 -17.70 -12.07 11.97
N ALA A 167 -18.22 -12.59 10.85
CA ALA A 167 -17.59 -13.69 10.12
C ALA A 167 -16.22 -13.28 9.56
N GLN A 168 -16.10 -12.08 8.98
CA GLN A 168 -14.81 -11.56 8.50
C GLN A 168 -13.82 -11.36 9.65
N ASN A 169 -14.26 -10.84 10.79
CA ASN A 169 -13.41 -10.69 11.98
C ASN A 169 -12.91 -12.04 12.49
N LEU A 170 -13.76 -13.06 12.52
CA LEU A 170 -13.36 -14.42 12.87
C LEU A 170 -12.32 -14.97 11.88
N ILE A 171 -12.55 -14.82 10.58
CA ILE A 171 -11.62 -15.27 9.53
C ILE A 171 -10.26 -14.58 9.70
N PHE A 172 -10.21 -13.26 9.79
CA PHE A 172 -8.95 -12.52 9.97
C PHE A 172 -8.26 -12.88 11.30
N GLY A 173 -9.02 -13.06 12.37
CA GLY A 173 -8.49 -13.53 13.66
C GLY A 173 -7.86 -14.92 13.56
N CYS A 174 -8.50 -15.86 12.86
CA CYS A 174 -7.96 -17.19 12.61
C CYS A 174 -6.70 -17.13 11.72
N LEU A 175 -6.73 -16.32 10.66
CA LEU A 175 -5.60 -16.14 9.77
C LEU A 175 -4.39 -15.60 10.52
N ASN A 176 -4.58 -14.61 11.38
CA ASN A 176 -3.50 -13.99 12.13
C ASN A 176 -2.95 -14.86 13.27
N LYS A 177 -3.82 -15.49 14.06
CA LYS A 177 -3.39 -16.24 15.26
C LYS A 177 -2.86 -17.64 14.96
N PHE A 178 -3.32 -18.25 13.87
CA PHE A 178 -2.98 -19.64 13.56
C PHE A 178 -2.29 -19.79 12.22
N VAL A 179 -2.93 -19.34 11.13
CA VAL A 179 -2.43 -19.62 9.77
C VAL A 179 -1.10 -18.94 9.50
N GLU A 180 -0.98 -17.64 9.80
CA GLU A 180 0.23 -16.87 9.55
C GLU A 180 1.44 -17.36 10.39
N PRO A 181 1.32 -17.66 11.70
CA PRO A 181 2.40 -18.27 12.45
C PRO A 181 2.81 -19.64 11.90
N ILE A 182 1.84 -20.51 11.58
CA ILE A 182 2.13 -21.84 11.04
C ILE A 182 2.91 -21.72 9.72
N LEU A 183 2.47 -20.87 8.79
CA LEU A 183 3.12 -20.67 7.50
C LEU A 183 4.49 -20.00 7.58
N ASN A 184 4.84 -19.38 8.73
CA ASN A 184 6.17 -18.86 9.00
C ASN A 184 7.09 -19.89 9.70
N CYS A 185 6.56 -21.00 10.19
CA CYS A 185 7.34 -22.04 10.86
C CYS A 185 7.79 -23.14 9.90
N TRP A 186 8.96 -23.72 10.16
CA TRP A 186 9.41 -24.91 9.44
C TRP A 186 8.55 -26.13 9.81
N PRO A 187 8.15 -26.98 8.85
CA PRO A 187 8.48 -26.97 7.43
C PRO A 187 7.48 -26.21 6.54
N ALA A 188 6.41 -25.65 7.11
CA ALA A 188 5.33 -25.00 6.36
C ALA A 188 5.79 -23.73 5.62
N ASN A 189 6.84 -23.05 6.09
CA ASN A 189 7.47 -21.95 5.37
C ASN A 189 7.99 -22.30 3.96
N LYS A 190 8.24 -23.59 3.66
CA LYS A 190 8.54 -24.03 2.28
C LYS A 190 7.36 -23.81 1.33
N LEU A 191 6.13 -23.84 1.84
CA LEU A 191 4.95 -23.51 1.05
C LEU A 191 4.96 -22.02 0.68
N ARG A 192 5.38 -21.16 1.61
CA ARG A 192 5.57 -19.72 1.37
C ARG A 192 6.60 -19.46 0.29
N GLU A 193 7.78 -20.10 0.39
CA GLU A 193 8.83 -19.98 -0.63
C GLU A 193 8.33 -20.35 -2.02
N ARG A 194 7.59 -21.47 -2.13
CA ARG A 194 6.95 -21.90 -3.38
C ARG A 194 5.91 -20.87 -3.86
N ALA A 195 5.11 -20.34 -2.96
CA ALA A 195 4.07 -19.37 -3.28
C ALA A 195 4.68 -18.06 -3.79
N LEU A 196 5.73 -17.57 -3.14
CA LEU A 196 6.47 -16.38 -3.56
C LEU A 196 7.12 -16.55 -4.94
N SER A 197 7.73 -17.70 -5.21
CA SER A 197 8.25 -18.02 -6.54
C SER A 197 7.15 -18.06 -7.60
N ASN A 198 5.98 -18.62 -7.27
CA ASN A 198 4.83 -18.65 -8.18
C ASN A 198 4.26 -17.25 -8.44
N LEU A 199 4.13 -16.43 -7.40
CA LEU A 199 3.68 -15.03 -7.50
C LEU A 199 4.61 -14.23 -8.42
N MET A 200 5.92 -14.33 -8.23
CA MET A 200 6.87 -13.58 -9.05
C MET A 200 6.83 -13.99 -10.53
N LYS A 201 6.60 -15.27 -10.83
CA LYS A 201 6.33 -15.73 -12.21
C LYS A 201 5.09 -15.08 -12.81
N HIS A 202 4.00 -14.99 -12.04
CA HIS A 202 2.78 -14.32 -12.52
C HIS A 202 2.95 -12.80 -12.68
N ILE A 203 3.75 -12.16 -11.81
CA ILE A 203 4.11 -10.74 -11.94
C ILE A 203 4.88 -10.51 -13.25
N HIS A 204 5.95 -11.27 -13.50
CA HIS A 204 6.70 -11.17 -14.75
C HIS A 204 5.82 -11.44 -15.98
N TYR A 205 4.92 -12.44 -15.91
CA TYR A 205 4.00 -12.72 -17.01
C TYR A 205 3.04 -11.55 -17.29
N GLU A 206 2.50 -10.90 -16.26
CA GLU A 206 1.64 -9.72 -16.43
C GLU A 206 2.43 -8.53 -16.99
N ASP A 207 3.65 -8.33 -16.51
CA ASP A 207 4.54 -7.28 -17.00
C ASP A 207 4.88 -7.47 -18.49
N GLU A 208 5.29 -8.68 -18.89
CA GLU A 208 5.63 -8.99 -20.28
C GLU A 208 4.43 -8.83 -21.22
N THR A 209 3.26 -9.34 -20.82
CA THR A 209 2.03 -9.29 -21.65
C THR A 209 1.48 -7.87 -21.80
N THR A 210 1.69 -7.01 -20.81
CA THR A 210 1.25 -5.60 -20.82
C THR A 210 2.35 -4.63 -21.28
N LYS A 211 3.53 -5.13 -21.67
CA LYS A 211 4.71 -4.32 -22.00
C LYS A 211 5.09 -3.36 -20.85
N TYR A 212 4.99 -3.85 -19.61
CA TYR A 212 5.35 -3.18 -18.36
C TYR A 212 4.48 -1.96 -18.03
N VAL A 213 3.33 -1.83 -18.67
CA VAL A 213 2.32 -0.80 -18.38
C VAL A 213 1.43 -1.24 -17.22
N GLY A 214 1.11 -2.53 -17.13
CA GLY A 214 0.12 -3.05 -16.18
C GLY A 214 -1.32 -2.59 -16.47
N ILE A 215 -2.29 -3.15 -15.74
CA ILE A 215 -3.72 -2.80 -15.90
C ILE A 215 -4.11 -1.42 -15.35
N CYS A 216 -3.35 -0.90 -14.38
CA CYS A 216 -3.65 0.33 -13.67
C CYS A 216 -2.39 0.86 -12.95
N PRO A 217 -2.36 2.14 -12.52
CA PRO A 217 -1.17 2.73 -11.91
C PRO A 217 -0.74 2.03 -10.62
N ILE A 218 -1.69 1.46 -9.87
CA ILE A 218 -1.42 0.75 -8.62
C ILE A 218 -0.66 -0.55 -8.88
N THR A 219 -1.20 -1.40 -9.78
CA THR A 219 -0.52 -2.64 -10.18
C THR A 219 0.83 -2.33 -10.82
N LYS A 220 0.91 -1.32 -11.69
CA LYS A 220 2.17 -0.88 -12.30
C LYS A 220 3.23 -0.54 -11.25
N ALA A 221 2.86 0.27 -10.25
CA ALA A 221 3.81 0.69 -9.22
C ALA A 221 4.24 -0.49 -8.35
N LEU A 222 3.31 -1.36 -7.95
CA LEU A 222 3.61 -2.53 -7.12
C LEU A 222 4.46 -3.57 -7.87
N ASN A 223 4.18 -3.86 -9.13
CA ASN A 223 4.99 -4.79 -9.93
C ASN A 223 6.40 -4.25 -10.14
N MET A 224 6.53 -2.97 -10.47
CA MET A 224 7.84 -2.32 -10.59
C MET A 224 8.65 -2.44 -9.30
N ILE A 225 8.00 -2.27 -8.13
CA ILE A 225 8.65 -2.51 -6.83
C ILE A 225 9.04 -3.98 -6.68
N CYS A 226 8.17 -4.93 -7.02
CA CYS A 226 8.48 -6.36 -6.94
C CYS A 226 9.72 -6.71 -7.79
N CYS A 227 9.80 -6.24 -9.05
CA CYS A 227 10.97 -6.44 -9.91
C CYS A 227 12.24 -5.78 -9.34
N TRP A 228 12.13 -4.59 -8.74
CA TRP A 228 13.25 -3.92 -8.09
C TRP A 228 13.75 -4.69 -6.87
N VAL A 229 12.82 -5.22 -6.05
CA VAL A 229 13.14 -6.03 -4.86
C VAL A 229 13.76 -7.37 -5.26
N GLU A 230 13.27 -8.02 -6.31
CA GLU A 230 13.84 -9.27 -6.82
C GLU A 230 15.28 -9.05 -7.32
N ASN A 231 15.49 -8.03 -8.17
CA ASN A 231 16.80 -7.62 -8.62
C ASN A 231 16.77 -6.18 -9.21
N PRO A 232 17.40 -5.19 -8.57
CA PRO A 232 17.38 -3.80 -9.01
C PRO A 232 18.14 -3.56 -10.33
N ASN A 233 18.96 -4.51 -10.77
CA ASN A 233 19.70 -4.45 -12.04
C ASN A 233 19.04 -5.26 -13.17
N SER A 234 17.87 -5.87 -12.92
CA SER A 234 17.16 -6.70 -13.90
C SER A 234 16.66 -5.90 -15.10
N ASP A 235 16.57 -6.56 -16.25
CA ASP A 235 15.99 -5.95 -17.45
C ASP A 235 14.48 -5.73 -17.29
N ALA A 236 13.79 -6.56 -16.49
CA ALA A 236 12.40 -6.34 -16.12
C ALA A 236 12.21 -4.99 -15.41
N PHE A 237 13.03 -4.67 -14.39
CA PHE A 237 12.97 -3.37 -13.72
C PHE A 237 13.30 -2.21 -14.66
N LYS A 238 14.32 -2.34 -15.52
CA LYS A 238 14.67 -1.30 -16.49
C LYS A 238 13.54 -1.00 -17.47
N GLN A 239 12.77 -2.02 -17.88
CA GLN A 239 11.63 -1.85 -18.79
C GLN A 239 10.43 -1.14 -18.11
N HIS A 240 10.29 -1.25 -16.79
CA HIS A 240 9.27 -0.52 -16.03
C HIS A 240 9.52 1.00 -15.96
N LEU A 241 10.78 1.44 -15.99
CA LEU A 241 11.16 2.85 -15.82
C LEU A 241 10.56 3.79 -16.87
N PRO A 242 10.71 3.56 -18.19
CA PRO A 242 10.11 4.44 -19.20
C PRO A 242 8.58 4.45 -19.13
N ARG A 243 7.96 3.34 -18.70
CA ARG A 243 6.50 3.21 -18.55
C ARG A 243 5.91 3.98 -17.37
N PHE A 244 6.75 4.50 -16.47
CA PHE A 244 6.26 5.35 -15.38
C PHE A 244 5.61 6.64 -15.89
N TYR A 245 6.16 7.22 -16.95
CA TYR A 245 5.65 8.45 -17.55
C TYR A 245 4.30 8.26 -18.25
N ASP A 246 3.97 7.04 -18.69
CA ASP A 246 2.68 6.71 -19.32
C ASP A 246 1.49 6.97 -18.37
N TYR A 247 1.74 7.02 -17.06
CA TYR A 247 0.73 7.33 -16.05
C TYR A 247 0.79 8.76 -15.54
N LEU A 248 1.70 9.62 -16.01
CA LEU A 248 1.81 11.00 -15.56
C LEU A 248 1.19 11.96 -16.57
N TRP A 249 0.38 12.89 -16.08
CA TRP A 249 -0.27 13.90 -16.88
C TRP A 249 -0.13 15.28 -16.29
N LEU A 250 0.27 16.24 -17.11
CA LEU A 250 0.32 17.65 -16.74
C LEU A 250 -1.03 18.31 -17.03
N ALA A 251 -1.80 18.59 -15.98
CA ALA A 251 -3.04 19.36 -16.03
C ALA A 251 -2.79 20.83 -15.63
N GLU A 252 -3.83 21.67 -15.75
CA GLU A 252 -3.79 23.09 -15.36
C GLU A 252 -3.42 23.31 -13.89
N ASP A 253 -3.79 22.35 -13.02
CA ASP A 253 -3.51 22.35 -11.59
C ASP A 253 -2.28 21.49 -11.21
N GLY A 254 -1.46 21.14 -12.18
CA GLY A 254 -0.19 20.43 -11.99
C GLY A 254 -0.19 18.99 -12.51
N MET A 255 0.90 18.28 -12.21
CA MET A 255 1.11 16.91 -12.63
C MET A 255 0.35 15.93 -11.73
N LYS A 256 -0.34 14.97 -12.33
CA LYS A 256 -1.17 13.96 -11.65
C LYS A 256 -0.91 12.57 -12.23
N ALA A 257 -1.16 11.54 -11.40
CA ALA A 257 -1.22 10.18 -11.90
C ALA A 257 -2.59 9.93 -12.56
N GLN A 258 -2.59 9.44 -13.81
CA GLN A 258 -3.79 9.10 -14.55
C GLN A 258 -4.28 7.69 -14.20
N VAL A 259 -5.59 7.52 -14.24
CA VAL A 259 -6.23 6.21 -14.23
C VAL A 259 -6.74 5.95 -15.64
N HIS A 260 -5.93 5.31 -16.48
CA HIS A 260 -6.41 4.79 -17.75
C HIS A 260 -7.19 3.50 -17.49
N LEU A 261 -8.50 3.54 -17.73
CA LEU A 261 -9.24 2.32 -17.97
C LEU A 261 -8.95 1.93 -19.42
N ILE A 262 -8.06 0.94 -19.62
CA ILE A 262 -7.94 0.30 -20.92
C ILE A 262 -9.28 -0.41 -21.16
N ARG A 263 -10.16 0.22 -21.94
CA ARG A 263 -11.35 -0.44 -22.46
C ARG A 263 -10.86 -1.48 -23.47
N HIS A 264 -10.89 -2.74 -23.07
CA HIS A 264 -10.82 -3.88 -23.98
C HIS A 264 -12.10 -3.96 -24.81
#